data_AF-A0A7V5HQD7-F1
#
_entry.id   AF-A0A7V5HQD7-F1
#
_cell.length_a   1.000
_cell.length_b   1.000
_cell.length_c   1.000
_cell.angle_alpha   90.00
_cell.angle_beta   90.00
_cell.angle_gamma   90.00
#
_symmetry.space_group_name_H-M   'P 1'
#
loop_
_entity.id
_entity.type
_entity.pdbx_description
1 polymer ?
#
loop_
_entity_poly.entity_id
_entity_poly.type
_entity_poly.pdbx_seq_one_letter_code
_entity_poly.pdbx_strand_id
1 'polypeptide(L)'
;RLASDIPWTIPTVLDVDKEKAQDIGEGLFLLYEGKPIAWMEVQEKFTYDKDEMAYSVYGTLSEEHPGVVKVKSMKDILVGGKITLLNHVPSPFPKYKLTPKETRVLFEAKGWRRVVGFQTRNVPHLGHEYVQKTALTFVDGLFINPVIGKKKKGDFKDEVIIKAYETLFKHYYLPETATMAILQMEMRYAGPREAIHHAIIRKNYGCTHFIVGRDHAGVGNFYSPYAAQEIFDNYPDLGIIPLFFRSFFYCKKCGGVVNEKICPHEEEHRISFSGTKIRALLMEGKIPPPELMRPEVAKVITEFDNPFV
;
A
#
# COMPACT_ATOMS: atom_id res chain seq x y z
N ARG A 1 -8.07 4.63 -17.54
CA ARG A 1 -9.53 4.60 -17.26
C ARG A 1 -10.10 3.32 -17.83
N LEU A 2 -11.24 2.84 -17.32
CA LEU A 2 -11.98 1.75 -17.95
C LEU A 2 -12.64 2.25 -19.25
N ALA A 3 -13.17 1.35 -20.08
CA ALA A 3 -13.92 1.71 -21.29
C ALA A 3 -15.17 2.57 -20.98
N SER A 4 -15.71 2.47 -19.77
CA SER A 4 -16.79 3.29 -19.23
C SER A 4 -16.34 4.64 -18.65
N ASP A 5 -15.10 5.05 -18.93
CA ASP A 5 -14.45 6.27 -18.44
C ASP A 5 -14.19 6.33 -16.91
N ILE A 6 -14.52 5.28 -16.16
CA ILE A 6 -14.26 5.20 -14.72
C ILE A 6 -12.73 5.26 -14.45
N PRO A 7 -12.26 6.09 -13.49
CA PRO A 7 -10.87 6.09 -13.03
C PRO A 7 -10.39 4.69 -12.65
N TRP A 8 -9.36 4.21 -13.36
CA TRP A 8 -8.68 2.95 -13.09
C TRP A 8 -7.33 2.95 -13.81
N THR A 9 -6.26 2.65 -13.07
CA THR A 9 -4.88 2.90 -13.51
C THR A 9 -3.99 1.65 -13.53
N ILE A 10 -4.40 0.56 -12.88
CA ILE A 10 -3.63 -0.68 -12.76
C ILE A 10 -4.46 -1.83 -13.37
N PRO A 11 -4.03 -2.45 -14.49
CA PRO A 11 -4.71 -3.61 -15.05
C PRO A 11 -4.81 -4.75 -14.04
N THR A 12 -5.99 -5.35 -13.91
CA THR A 12 -6.22 -6.57 -13.13
C THR A 12 -6.60 -7.66 -14.12
N VAL A 13 -5.65 -8.55 -14.39
CA VAL A 13 -5.73 -9.49 -15.52
C VAL A 13 -5.40 -10.91 -15.06
N LEU A 14 -5.88 -11.88 -15.83
CA LEU A 14 -5.52 -13.29 -15.71
C LEU A 14 -4.78 -13.71 -16.97
N ASP A 15 -3.51 -14.06 -16.85
CA ASP A 15 -2.69 -14.53 -17.95
C ASP A 15 -2.58 -16.07 -17.98
N VAL A 16 -2.65 -16.65 -19.18
CA VAL A 16 -2.49 -18.09 -19.44
C VAL A 16 -1.62 -18.32 -20.67
N ASP A 17 -0.99 -19.49 -20.75
CA ASP A 17 -0.27 -19.89 -21.98
C ASP A 17 -1.26 -20.22 -23.11
N LYS A 18 -0.73 -20.29 -24.34
CA LYS A 18 -1.53 -20.49 -25.56
C LYS A 18 -2.24 -21.83 -25.58
N GLU A 19 -1.61 -22.88 -25.05
CA GLU A 19 -2.18 -24.23 -24.99
C GLU A 19 -3.39 -24.22 -24.06
N LYS A 20 -3.23 -23.69 -22.85
CA LYS A 20 -4.32 -23.56 -21.88
C LYS A 20 -5.45 -22.68 -22.39
N ALA A 21 -5.13 -21.61 -23.14
CA ALA A 21 -6.14 -20.75 -23.75
C ALA A 21 -7.05 -21.50 -24.74
N GLN A 22 -6.54 -22.50 -25.45
CA GLN A 22 -7.33 -23.33 -26.38
C GLN A 22 -8.30 -24.25 -25.64
N ASP A 23 -7.88 -24.79 -24.48
CA ASP A 23 -8.70 -25.71 -23.66
C ASP A 23 -9.82 -25.01 -22.87
N ILE A 24 -9.69 -23.70 -22.64
CA ILE A 24 -10.71 -22.94 -21.91
C ILE A 24 -11.98 -22.84 -22.76
N GLY A 25 -13.10 -23.37 -22.27
CA GLY A 25 -14.42 -23.19 -22.91
C GLY A 25 -15.06 -21.85 -22.53
N GLU A 26 -16.36 -21.89 -22.26
CA GLU A 26 -17.17 -20.73 -21.81
C GLU A 26 -16.88 -20.32 -20.36
N GLY A 27 -16.16 -21.14 -19.60
CA GLY A 27 -15.75 -20.77 -18.25
C GLY A 27 -14.71 -21.70 -17.65
N LEU A 28 -14.17 -21.28 -16.51
CA LEU A 28 -13.14 -22.01 -15.79
C LEU A 28 -13.20 -21.76 -14.27
N PHE A 29 -12.76 -22.75 -13.50
CA PHE A 29 -12.55 -22.59 -12.06
C PHE A 29 -11.17 -22.00 -11.78
N LEU A 30 -11.14 -20.95 -10.96
CA LEU A 30 -9.92 -20.41 -10.38
C LEU A 30 -9.61 -21.18 -9.10
N LEU A 31 -8.41 -21.76 -9.03
CA LEU A 31 -7.97 -22.59 -7.92
C LEU A 31 -6.95 -21.85 -7.05
N TYR A 32 -7.05 -22.03 -5.74
CA TYR A 32 -6.02 -21.66 -4.77
C TYR A 32 -5.65 -22.89 -3.95
N GLU A 33 -4.37 -23.29 -3.99
CA GLU A 33 -3.88 -24.52 -3.34
C GLU A 33 -4.73 -25.76 -3.67
N GLY A 34 -5.10 -25.90 -4.96
CA GLY A 34 -5.91 -27.01 -5.47
C GLY A 34 -7.42 -26.92 -5.16
N LYS A 35 -7.88 -25.90 -4.42
CA LYS A 35 -9.30 -25.71 -4.07
C LYS A 35 -9.96 -24.64 -4.94
N PRO A 36 -11.19 -24.85 -5.44
CA PRO A 36 -11.89 -23.84 -6.22
C PRO A 36 -12.31 -22.66 -5.34
N ILE A 37 -11.85 -21.46 -5.70
CA ILE A 37 -12.18 -20.21 -4.99
C ILE A 37 -13.17 -19.35 -5.77
N ALA A 38 -13.20 -19.47 -7.10
CA ALA A 38 -14.12 -18.73 -7.94
C ALA A 38 -14.40 -19.46 -9.26
N TRP A 39 -15.57 -19.16 -9.84
CA TRP A 39 -15.90 -19.48 -11.22
C TRP A 39 -15.73 -18.22 -12.07
N MET A 40 -15.09 -18.34 -13.24
CA MET A 40 -14.99 -17.27 -14.22
C MET A 40 -15.79 -17.65 -15.47
N GLU A 41 -16.77 -16.83 -15.81
CA GLU A 41 -17.49 -16.87 -17.09
C GLU A 41 -16.64 -16.11 -18.12
N VAL A 42 -16.04 -16.83 -19.06
CA VAL A 42 -15.07 -16.31 -20.02
C VAL A 42 -15.79 -15.57 -21.13
N GLN A 43 -15.42 -14.32 -21.34
CA GLN A 43 -16.03 -13.45 -22.36
C GLN A 43 -15.06 -13.16 -23.51
N GLU A 44 -13.76 -13.09 -23.22
CA GLU A 44 -12.75 -12.77 -24.21
C GLU A 44 -11.40 -13.43 -23.89
N LYS A 45 -10.63 -13.68 -24.95
CA LYS A 45 -9.23 -14.11 -24.89
C LYS A 45 -8.47 -13.32 -25.93
N PHE A 46 -7.38 -12.68 -25.54
CA PHE A 46 -6.62 -11.83 -26.46
C PHE A 46 -5.13 -11.83 -26.15
N THR A 47 -4.33 -11.62 -27.20
CA THR A 47 -2.90 -11.33 -27.09
C THR A 47 -2.69 -9.86 -26.79
N TYR A 48 -1.54 -9.52 -26.22
CA TYR A 48 -1.19 -8.14 -25.86
C TYR A 48 0.32 -7.94 -26.05
N ASP A 49 0.72 -6.69 -26.23
CA ASP A 49 2.13 -6.30 -26.22
C ASP A 49 2.59 -6.06 -24.77
N LYS A 50 3.56 -6.87 -24.33
CA LYS A 50 4.11 -6.79 -22.98
C LYS A 50 4.91 -5.51 -22.74
N ASP A 51 5.62 -5.01 -23.75
CA ASP A 51 6.38 -3.77 -23.64
C ASP A 51 5.45 -2.56 -23.63
N GLU A 52 4.40 -2.56 -24.46
CA GLU A 52 3.37 -1.52 -24.42
C GLU A 52 2.68 -1.47 -23.04
N MET A 53 2.29 -2.63 -22.50
CA MET A 53 1.69 -2.72 -21.16
C MET A 53 2.66 -2.24 -20.08
N ALA A 54 3.91 -2.68 -20.12
CA ALA A 54 4.93 -2.31 -19.14
C ALA A 54 5.20 -0.81 -19.16
N TYR A 55 5.43 -0.22 -20.34
CA TYR A 55 5.68 1.20 -20.48
C TYR A 55 4.46 2.03 -20.07
N SER A 56 3.26 1.62 -20.49
CA SER A 56 2.02 2.33 -20.16
C SER A 56 1.74 2.36 -18.66
N VAL A 57 2.05 1.28 -17.93
CA VAL A 57 1.80 1.19 -16.49
C VAL A 57 2.95 1.78 -15.66
N TYR A 58 4.21 1.53 -16.03
CA TYR A 58 5.36 1.87 -15.18
C TYR A 58 6.16 3.07 -15.67
N GLY A 59 5.96 3.53 -16.92
CA GLY A 59 6.72 4.63 -17.53
C GLY A 59 8.15 4.25 -17.96
N THR A 60 8.49 2.96 -17.94
CA THR A 60 9.82 2.44 -18.26
C THR A 60 9.74 1.00 -18.77
N LEU A 61 10.77 0.57 -19.51
CA LEU A 61 11.00 -0.82 -19.91
C LEU A 61 12.18 -1.46 -19.17
N SER A 62 12.79 -0.73 -18.23
CA SER A 62 13.92 -1.23 -17.45
C SER A 62 13.51 -2.41 -16.57
N GLU A 63 14.27 -3.50 -16.66
CA GLU A 63 14.07 -4.70 -15.84
C GLU A 63 14.57 -4.54 -14.41
N GLU A 64 15.21 -3.42 -14.07
CA GLU A 64 15.42 -3.04 -12.66
C GLU A 64 14.09 -2.69 -11.97
N HIS A 65 13.04 -2.37 -12.73
CA HIS A 65 11.71 -2.14 -12.18
C HIS A 65 10.96 -3.47 -11.95
N PRO A 66 10.57 -3.80 -10.70
CA PRO A 66 9.96 -5.10 -10.37
C PRO A 66 8.63 -5.34 -11.12
N GLY A 67 7.86 -4.28 -11.36
CA GLY A 67 6.63 -4.36 -12.14
C GLY A 67 6.85 -4.70 -13.62
N VAL A 68 7.97 -4.27 -14.21
CA VAL A 68 8.31 -4.57 -15.61
C VAL A 68 8.70 -6.04 -15.74
N VAL A 69 9.56 -6.53 -14.84
CA VAL A 69 9.92 -7.96 -14.77
C VAL A 69 8.68 -8.82 -14.64
N LYS A 70 7.72 -8.40 -13.79
CA LYS A 70 6.45 -9.10 -13.65
C LYS A 70 5.69 -9.19 -14.98
N VAL A 71 5.50 -8.09 -15.69
CA VAL A 71 4.78 -8.08 -16.99
C VAL A 71 5.51 -8.95 -18.02
N LYS A 72 6.84 -8.84 -18.11
CA LYS A 72 7.64 -9.68 -19.02
C LYS A 72 7.50 -11.17 -18.72
N SER A 73 7.36 -11.54 -17.44
CA SER A 73 7.16 -12.94 -17.03
C SER A 73 5.73 -13.48 -17.18
N MET A 74 4.74 -12.62 -17.46
CA MET A 74 3.36 -13.05 -17.68
C MET A 74 3.26 -13.91 -18.95
N LYS A 75 2.22 -14.71 -19.06
CA LYS A 75 1.91 -15.53 -20.23
C LYS A 75 1.34 -14.69 -21.38
N ASP A 76 1.14 -15.32 -22.53
CA ASP A 76 0.91 -14.61 -23.80
C ASP A 76 -0.55 -14.27 -24.08
N ILE A 77 -1.50 -14.94 -23.39
CA ILE A 77 -2.93 -14.71 -23.57
C ILE A 77 -3.52 -14.17 -22.27
N LEU A 78 -4.29 -13.09 -22.37
CA LEU A 78 -5.12 -12.60 -21.28
C LEU A 78 -6.55 -13.11 -21.45
N VAL A 79 -7.17 -13.49 -20.33
CA VAL A 79 -8.55 -13.96 -20.28
C VAL A 79 -9.39 -12.94 -19.53
N GLY A 80 -10.43 -12.42 -20.20
CA GLY A 80 -11.39 -11.47 -19.64
C GLY A 80 -12.74 -12.14 -19.41
N GLY A 81 -13.43 -11.77 -18.32
CA GLY A 81 -14.67 -12.42 -17.95
C GLY A 81 -15.17 -12.05 -16.55
N LYS A 82 -16.44 -12.38 -16.29
CA LYS A 82 -17.07 -12.14 -14.99
C LYS A 82 -16.64 -13.21 -13.99
N ILE A 83 -16.39 -12.82 -12.75
CA ILE A 83 -15.97 -13.73 -11.68
C ILE A 83 -17.08 -13.85 -10.63
N THR A 84 -17.44 -15.08 -10.28
CA THR A 84 -18.31 -15.43 -9.16
C THR A 84 -17.47 -16.09 -8.08
N LEU A 85 -17.35 -15.45 -6.91
CA LEU A 85 -16.61 -16.02 -5.79
C LEU A 85 -17.39 -17.19 -5.18
N LEU A 86 -16.72 -18.32 -4.99
CA LEU A 86 -17.28 -19.54 -4.39
C LEU A 86 -16.81 -19.72 -2.95
N ASN A 87 -15.52 -19.45 -2.69
CA ASN A 87 -14.90 -19.60 -1.38
C ASN A 87 -13.93 -18.45 -1.12
N HIS A 88 -13.75 -18.10 0.15
CA HIS A 88 -12.74 -17.12 0.55
C HIS A 88 -11.36 -17.75 0.65
N VAL A 89 -10.35 -17.03 0.17
CA VAL A 89 -8.94 -17.37 0.43
C VAL A 89 -8.66 -17.13 1.92
N PRO A 90 -8.13 -18.12 2.67
CA PRO A 90 -7.77 -17.92 4.07
C PRO A 90 -6.69 -16.85 4.19
N SER A 91 -6.68 -16.16 5.33
CA SER A 91 -5.63 -15.20 5.66
C SER A 91 -4.86 -15.68 6.87
N PRO A 92 -3.52 -15.51 6.90
CA PRO A 92 -2.75 -15.75 8.12
C PRO A 92 -3.12 -14.79 9.26
N PHE A 93 -3.82 -13.68 8.96
CA PHE A 93 -4.22 -12.67 9.94
C PHE A 93 -5.73 -12.39 9.88
N PRO A 94 -6.58 -13.39 10.20
CA PRO A 94 -8.03 -13.28 10.03
C PRO A 94 -8.64 -12.14 10.86
N LYS A 95 -8.10 -11.88 12.06
CA LYS A 95 -8.50 -10.76 12.93
C LYS A 95 -8.42 -9.40 12.24
N TYR A 96 -7.45 -9.23 11.34
CA TYR A 96 -7.21 -7.96 10.64
C TYR A 96 -7.82 -7.93 9.24
N LYS A 97 -8.39 -9.03 8.76
CA LYS A 97 -8.97 -9.13 7.42
C LYS A 97 -10.41 -8.63 7.44
N LEU A 98 -10.57 -7.32 7.28
CA LEU A 98 -11.87 -6.70 7.07
C LEU A 98 -12.10 -6.46 5.58
N THR A 99 -13.29 -6.78 5.11
CA THR A 99 -13.79 -6.42 3.78
C THR A 99 -14.18 -4.94 3.73
N PRO A 100 -14.29 -4.34 2.53
CA PRO A 100 -14.80 -2.98 2.39
C PRO A 100 -16.18 -2.74 3.02
N LYS A 101 -17.04 -3.77 3.07
CA LYS A 101 -18.36 -3.68 3.72
C LYS A 101 -18.21 -3.61 5.24
N GLU A 102 -17.37 -4.46 5.81
CA GLU A 102 -17.14 -4.50 7.27
C GLU A 102 -16.45 -3.24 7.78
N THR A 103 -15.51 -2.65 7.04
CA THR A 103 -14.90 -1.38 7.46
C THR A 103 -15.90 -0.22 7.46
N ARG A 104 -16.85 -0.19 6.52
CA ARG A 104 -17.93 0.82 6.52
C ARG A 104 -18.84 0.68 7.73
N VAL A 105 -19.25 -0.55 8.07
CA VAL A 105 -20.02 -0.84 9.28
C VAL A 105 -19.25 -0.42 10.53
N LEU A 106 -17.94 -0.70 10.59
CA LEU A 106 -17.09 -0.28 11.68
C LEU A 106 -17.02 1.25 11.81
N PHE A 107 -16.85 1.98 10.71
CA PHE A 107 -16.81 3.44 10.71
C PHE A 107 -18.14 4.04 11.16
N GLU A 108 -19.26 3.49 10.69
CA GLU A 108 -20.60 3.90 11.10
C GLU A 108 -20.83 3.65 12.60
N ALA A 109 -20.46 2.47 13.11
CA ALA A 109 -20.57 2.13 14.53
C ALA A 109 -19.71 3.03 15.43
N LYS A 110 -18.60 3.57 14.90
CA LYS A 110 -17.76 4.58 15.57
C LYS A 110 -18.26 6.02 15.38
N GLY A 111 -19.32 6.23 14.60
CA GLY A 111 -19.84 7.56 14.27
C GLY A 111 -18.93 8.39 13.35
N TRP A 112 -17.98 7.74 12.66
CA TRP A 112 -17.03 8.43 11.78
C TRP A 112 -17.68 8.78 10.44
N ARG A 113 -17.72 10.07 10.11
CA ARG A 113 -18.21 10.56 8.81
C ARG A 113 -17.05 10.88 7.87
N ARG A 114 -15.97 11.44 8.41
CA ARG A 114 -14.71 11.70 7.70
C ARG A 114 -13.68 10.73 8.20
N VAL A 115 -13.19 9.88 7.29
CA VAL A 115 -12.15 8.89 7.55
C VAL A 115 -10.99 9.11 6.59
N VAL A 116 -9.77 9.12 7.13
CA VAL A 116 -8.55 9.19 6.33
C VAL A 116 -7.86 7.83 6.26
N GLY A 117 -7.57 7.38 5.04
CA GLY A 117 -6.82 6.15 4.79
C GLY A 117 -5.31 6.38 4.74
N PHE A 118 -4.54 5.52 5.41
CA PHE A 118 -3.08 5.46 5.34
C PHE A 118 -2.60 4.13 4.77
N GLN A 119 -2.02 4.18 3.57
CA GLN A 119 -1.32 3.05 2.95
C GLN A 119 0.06 2.87 3.57
N THR A 120 0.46 1.63 3.83
CA THR A 120 1.86 1.31 4.19
C THR A 120 2.22 -0.12 3.83
N ARG A 121 3.53 -0.37 3.70
CA ARG A 121 4.13 -1.70 3.60
C ARG A 121 5.28 -1.92 4.60
N ASN A 122 5.49 -0.96 5.50
CA ASN A 122 6.62 -0.91 6.42
C ASN A 122 6.13 -0.79 7.87
N VAL A 123 6.99 -1.17 8.80
CA VAL A 123 6.85 -0.83 10.23
C VAL A 123 6.76 0.70 10.41
N PRO A 124 5.98 1.19 11.39
CA PRO A 124 5.88 2.62 11.65
C PRO A 124 7.15 3.18 12.26
N HIS A 125 7.52 4.38 11.83
CA HIS A 125 8.53 5.24 12.46
C HIS A 125 7.90 6.61 12.74
N LEU A 126 8.61 7.53 13.41
CA LEU A 126 8.04 8.81 13.83
C LEU A 126 7.49 9.64 12.66
N GLY A 127 8.14 9.62 11.50
CA GLY A 127 7.58 10.26 10.29
C GLY A 127 6.19 9.74 9.90
N HIS A 128 5.96 8.43 9.93
CA HIS A 128 4.64 7.84 9.65
C HIS A 128 3.62 8.26 10.71
N GLU A 129 3.99 8.16 12.00
CA GLU A 129 3.11 8.58 13.10
C GLU A 129 2.72 10.06 12.97
N TYR A 130 3.67 10.93 12.62
CA TYR A 130 3.40 12.36 12.48
C TYR A 130 2.44 12.66 11.33
N VAL A 131 2.63 12.02 10.17
CA VAL A 131 1.71 12.15 9.02
C VAL A 131 0.31 11.66 9.40
N GLN A 132 0.23 10.50 10.05
CA GLN A 132 -1.03 9.89 10.50
C GLN A 132 -1.77 10.82 11.47
N LYS A 133 -1.10 11.31 12.52
CA LYS A 133 -1.68 12.20 13.53
C LYS A 133 -2.04 13.56 12.96
N THR A 134 -1.22 14.11 12.07
CA THR A 134 -1.52 15.38 11.39
C THR A 134 -2.77 15.27 10.53
N ALA A 135 -2.93 14.17 9.79
CA ALA A 135 -4.15 13.96 9.00
C ALA A 135 -5.38 13.74 9.89
N LEU A 136 -5.22 13.04 11.02
CA LEU A 136 -6.28 12.76 11.98
C LEU A 136 -6.87 14.03 12.62
N THR A 137 -6.13 15.15 12.70
CA THR A 137 -6.69 16.41 13.25
C THR A 137 -7.81 17.01 12.39
N PHE A 138 -7.94 16.60 11.12
CA PHE A 138 -8.94 17.14 10.18
C PHE A 138 -10.14 16.21 9.96
N VAL A 139 -10.11 15.00 10.51
CA VAL A 139 -11.11 13.96 10.27
C VAL A 139 -11.54 13.29 11.57
N ASP A 140 -12.56 12.45 11.51
CA ASP A 140 -13.12 11.81 12.70
C ASP A 140 -12.35 10.52 13.05
N GLY A 141 -11.77 9.86 12.04
CA GLY A 141 -11.01 8.63 12.23
C GLY A 141 -9.90 8.37 11.23
N LEU A 142 -8.87 7.66 11.70
CA LEU A 142 -7.73 7.18 10.93
C LEU A 142 -7.88 5.69 10.64
N PHE A 143 -7.79 5.32 9.37
CA PHE A 143 -7.76 3.94 8.90
C PHE A 143 -6.37 3.57 8.37
N ILE A 144 -5.58 2.85 9.17
CA ILE A 144 -4.28 2.32 8.75
C ILE A 144 -4.50 1.00 8.02
N ASN A 145 -4.02 0.89 6.80
CA ASN A 145 -4.33 -0.24 5.94
C ASN A 145 -3.05 -0.83 5.33
N PRO A 146 -2.26 -1.58 6.14
CA PRO A 146 -0.99 -2.15 5.71
C PRO A 146 -1.21 -3.22 4.64
N VAL A 147 -0.42 -3.15 3.58
CA VAL A 147 -0.37 -4.18 2.55
C VAL A 147 0.42 -5.36 3.07
N ILE A 148 -0.20 -6.53 2.99
CA ILE A 148 0.41 -7.83 3.28
C ILE A 148 0.36 -8.71 2.04
N GLY A 149 1.28 -9.68 1.95
CA GLY A 149 1.36 -10.58 0.80
C GLY A 149 2.80 -10.76 0.32
N LYS A 150 2.96 -11.00 -0.98
CA LYS A 150 4.27 -11.29 -1.56
C LYS A 150 5.19 -10.07 -1.41
N LYS A 151 6.34 -10.28 -0.78
CA LYS A 151 7.36 -9.25 -0.52
C LYS A 151 8.66 -9.58 -1.23
N LYS A 152 9.52 -8.57 -1.37
CA LYS A 152 10.89 -8.74 -1.83
C LYS A 152 11.82 -9.00 -0.64
N LYS A 153 12.96 -9.61 -0.90
CA LYS A 153 14.03 -9.82 0.08
C LYS A 153 14.40 -8.49 0.75
N GLY A 154 14.52 -8.48 2.07
CA GLY A 154 14.86 -7.30 2.87
C GLY A 154 13.68 -6.42 3.30
N ASP A 155 12.44 -6.74 2.90
CA ASP A 155 11.25 -6.16 3.51
C ASP A 155 10.94 -6.83 4.86
N PHE A 156 10.24 -6.13 5.75
CA PHE A 156 9.78 -6.71 7.02
C PHE A 156 8.72 -7.79 6.80
N LYS A 157 8.72 -8.84 7.61
CA LYS A 157 7.65 -9.86 7.61
C LYS A 157 6.30 -9.24 8.01
N ASP A 158 5.20 -9.84 7.55
CA ASP A 158 3.84 -9.33 7.83
C ASP A 158 3.52 -9.29 9.32
N GLU A 159 3.86 -10.36 10.05
CA GLU A 159 3.69 -10.45 11.50
C GLU A 159 4.41 -9.32 12.26
N VAL A 160 5.59 -8.92 11.79
CA VAL A 160 6.38 -7.83 12.39
C VAL A 160 5.70 -6.48 12.15
N ILE A 161 5.20 -6.23 10.95
CA ILE A 161 4.48 -4.99 10.62
C ILE A 161 3.22 -4.87 11.48
N ILE A 162 2.42 -5.94 11.52
CA ILE A 162 1.19 -5.98 12.32
C ILE A 162 1.52 -5.74 13.78
N LYS A 163 2.54 -6.42 14.32
CA LYS A 163 2.93 -6.27 15.73
C LYS A 163 3.45 -4.87 16.05
N ALA A 164 4.22 -4.28 15.16
CA ALA A 164 4.72 -2.92 15.32
C ALA A 164 3.56 -1.88 15.33
N TYR A 165 2.54 -2.06 14.48
CA TYR A 165 1.35 -1.22 14.54
C TYR A 165 0.50 -1.50 15.78
N GLU A 166 0.29 -2.75 16.20
CA GLU A 166 -0.40 -3.05 17.47
C GLU A 166 0.24 -2.30 18.65
N THR A 167 1.57 -2.34 18.75
CA THR A 167 2.33 -1.63 19.79
C THR A 167 2.17 -0.12 19.65
N LEU A 168 2.26 0.42 18.43
CA LEU A 168 2.04 1.85 18.21
C LEU A 168 0.63 2.28 18.66
N PHE A 169 -0.39 1.51 18.31
CA PHE A 169 -1.77 1.78 18.69
C PHE A 169 -1.95 1.77 20.21
N LYS A 170 -1.45 0.71 20.86
CA LYS A 170 -1.56 0.50 22.30
C LYS A 170 -1.00 1.68 23.10
N HIS A 171 0.12 2.26 22.65
CA HIS A 171 0.85 3.26 23.41
C HIS A 171 0.58 4.71 22.96
N TYR A 172 0.17 4.93 21.72
CA TYR A 172 0.22 6.26 21.10
C TYR A 172 -1.05 6.70 20.35
N TYR A 173 -2.11 5.89 20.34
CA TYR A 173 -3.39 6.23 19.70
C TYR A 173 -4.58 6.02 20.63
N LEU A 174 -5.61 6.85 20.45
CA LEU A 174 -6.90 6.65 21.10
C LEU A 174 -7.67 5.55 20.33
N PRO A 175 -8.16 4.50 21.00
CA PRO A 175 -8.94 3.42 20.36
C PRO A 175 -10.19 3.92 19.60
N GLU A 176 -10.71 5.08 19.98
CA GLU A 176 -11.91 5.71 19.43
C GLU A 176 -11.65 6.39 18.09
N THR A 177 -10.40 6.76 17.77
CA THR A 177 -10.06 7.62 16.62
C THR A 177 -9.12 6.96 15.60
N ALA A 178 -8.63 5.75 15.88
CA ALA A 178 -7.82 5.00 14.92
C ALA A 178 -8.22 3.53 14.86
N THR A 179 -8.13 2.93 13.67
CA THR A 179 -8.28 1.48 13.48
C THR A 179 -7.36 0.97 12.37
N MET A 180 -7.18 -0.35 12.31
CA MET A 180 -6.33 -1.03 11.33
C MET A 180 -7.00 -2.27 10.77
N ALA A 181 -6.93 -2.43 9.45
CA ALA A 181 -7.21 -3.70 8.77
C ALA A 181 -6.14 -3.94 7.71
N ILE A 182 -5.77 -5.19 7.45
CA ILE A 182 -4.79 -5.53 6.41
C ILE A 182 -5.41 -5.40 5.02
N LEU A 183 -4.57 -5.12 4.03
CA LEU A 183 -4.91 -5.22 2.61
C LEU A 183 -4.10 -6.37 1.99
N GLN A 184 -4.78 -7.45 1.61
CA GLN A 184 -4.14 -8.54 0.85
C GLN A 184 -4.02 -8.12 -0.62
N MET A 185 -2.85 -7.57 -0.96
CA MET A 185 -2.56 -7.07 -2.29
C MET A 185 -1.06 -7.25 -2.56
N GLU A 186 -0.69 -7.48 -3.81
CA GLU A 186 0.70 -7.37 -4.23
C GLU A 186 0.96 -5.95 -4.73
N MET A 187 1.98 -5.29 -4.15
CA MET A 187 2.46 -4.00 -4.63
C MET A 187 2.97 -4.12 -6.06
N ARG A 188 2.57 -3.20 -6.93
CA ARG A 188 3.06 -3.07 -8.31
C ARG A 188 4.29 -2.18 -8.42
N TYR A 189 4.52 -1.36 -7.40
CA TYR A 189 5.53 -0.32 -7.36
C TYR A 189 5.36 0.70 -8.49
N ALA A 190 4.13 0.93 -8.95
CA ALA A 190 3.84 1.77 -10.12
C ALA A 190 3.67 3.26 -9.77
N GLY A 191 4.27 3.69 -8.65
CA GLY A 191 4.35 5.07 -8.19
C GLY A 191 3.03 5.84 -8.37
N PRO A 192 2.98 6.85 -9.26
CA PRO A 192 1.79 7.66 -9.49
C PRO A 192 0.53 6.86 -9.83
N ARG A 193 0.60 5.89 -10.75
CA ARG A 193 -0.57 5.11 -11.14
C ARG A 193 -1.09 4.26 -9.99
N GLU A 194 -0.19 3.73 -9.17
CA GLU A 194 -0.58 2.95 -8.00
C GLU A 194 -1.12 3.83 -6.86
N ALA A 195 -0.73 5.11 -6.78
CA ALA A 195 -1.32 6.06 -5.84
C ALA A 195 -2.82 6.29 -6.11
N ILE A 196 -3.20 6.45 -7.39
CA ILE A 196 -4.61 6.53 -7.80
C ILE A 196 -5.35 5.22 -7.48
N HIS A 197 -4.74 4.07 -7.77
CA HIS A 197 -5.33 2.77 -7.47
C HIS A 197 -5.54 2.56 -5.97
N HIS A 198 -4.56 2.94 -5.15
CA HIS A 198 -4.69 2.93 -3.70
C HIS A 198 -5.80 3.85 -3.20
N ALA A 199 -5.96 5.04 -3.77
CA ALA A 199 -7.04 5.96 -3.41
C ALA A 199 -8.42 5.34 -3.73
N ILE A 200 -8.58 4.72 -4.91
CA ILE A 200 -9.81 3.99 -5.28
C ILE A 200 -10.11 2.86 -4.28
N ILE A 201 -9.09 2.07 -3.92
CA ILE A 201 -9.25 1.02 -2.90
C ILE A 201 -9.74 1.65 -1.58
N ARG A 202 -9.12 2.73 -1.11
CA ARG A 202 -9.50 3.33 0.18
C ARG A 202 -10.88 3.94 0.15
N LYS A 203 -11.27 4.55 -0.97
CA LYS A 203 -12.65 4.97 -1.21
C LYS A 203 -13.61 3.80 -1.07
N ASN A 204 -13.29 2.64 -1.66
CA ASN A 204 -14.13 1.44 -1.55
C ASN A 204 -14.23 0.92 -0.12
N TYR A 205 -13.15 1.01 0.68
CA TYR A 205 -13.14 0.69 2.11
C TYR A 205 -13.89 1.72 2.98
N GLY A 206 -14.38 2.83 2.41
CA GLY A 206 -15.16 3.85 3.12
C GLY A 206 -14.37 5.08 3.56
N CYS A 207 -13.11 5.22 3.13
CA CYS A 207 -12.35 6.44 3.39
C CYS A 207 -12.88 7.60 2.55
N THR A 208 -12.95 8.77 3.18
CA THR A 208 -13.27 10.06 2.54
C THR A 208 -12.02 10.83 2.11
N HIS A 209 -10.90 10.56 2.78
CA HIS A 209 -9.60 11.18 2.55
C HIS A 209 -8.52 10.11 2.36
N PHE A 210 -7.45 10.44 1.63
CA PHE A 210 -6.33 9.52 1.43
C PHE A 210 -4.99 10.24 1.52
N ILE A 211 -4.11 9.74 2.38
CA ILE A 211 -2.76 10.29 2.56
C ILE A 211 -1.88 9.87 1.39
N VAL A 212 -1.20 10.85 0.78
CA VAL A 212 -0.18 10.62 -0.24
C VAL A 212 1.09 11.38 0.13
N GLY A 213 2.13 10.64 0.49
CA GLY A 213 3.43 11.20 0.86
C GLY A 213 4.37 11.38 -0.34
N ARG A 214 5.64 11.70 -0.04
CA ARG A 214 6.74 11.67 -1.01
C ARG A 214 6.98 10.24 -1.51
N ASP A 215 7.22 10.08 -2.81
CA ASP A 215 7.58 8.83 -3.49
C ASP A 215 6.57 7.69 -3.19
N HIS A 216 5.28 8.03 -3.14
CA HIS A 216 4.23 7.09 -2.80
C HIS A 216 4.18 5.94 -3.79
N ALA A 217 4.27 4.70 -3.27
CA ALA A 217 4.33 3.47 -4.06
C ALA A 217 5.50 3.41 -5.06
N GLY A 218 6.53 4.24 -4.91
CA GLY A 218 7.72 4.21 -5.75
C GLY A 218 8.70 3.09 -5.40
N VAL A 219 9.68 2.95 -6.28
CA VAL A 219 10.85 2.05 -6.17
C VAL A 219 12.06 2.75 -6.76
N GLY A 220 13.19 2.72 -6.03
CA GLY A 220 14.41 3.39 -6.46
C GLY A 220 14.18 4.88 -6.74
N ASN A 221 14.60 5.33 -7.93
CA ASN A 221 14.41 6.70 -8.42
C ASN A 221 13.63 6.72 -9.74
N PHE A 222 12.75 5.73 -9.97
CA PHE A 222 11.98 5.63 -11.22
C PHE A 222 10.94 6.74 -11.40
N TYR A 223 10.51 7.38 -10.32
CA TYR A 223 9.50 8.43 -10.33
C TYR A 223 10.03 9.69 -9.65
N SER A 224 9.59 10.85 -10.13
CA SER A 224 9.82 12.10 -9.40
C SER A 224 9.20 11.99 -8.00
N PRO A 225 9.84 12.55 -6.95
CA PRO A 225 9.37 12.44 -5.57
C PRO A 225 7.92 12.85 -5.31
N TYR A 226 7.33 13.70 -6.15
CA TYR A 226 5.95 14.19 -5.99
C TYR A 226 5.03 13.84 -7.16
N ALA A 227 5.48 13.03 -8.12
CA ALA A 227 4.65 12.61 -9.27
C ALA A 227 3.36 11.90 -8.83
N ALA A 228 3.38 11.20 -7.69
CA ALA A 228 2.21 10.55 -7.12
C ALA A 228 1.18 11.51 -6.52
N GLN A 229 1.55 12.76 -6.26
CA GLN A 229 0.64 13.82 -5.87
C GLN A 229 0.09 14.51 -7.13
N GLU A 230 0.97 14.87 -8.06
CA GLU A 230 0.65 15.55 -9.32
C GLU A 230 -0.37 14.78 -10.17
N ILE A 231 -0.28 13.45 -10.22
CA ILE A 231 -1.21 12.64 -11.03
C ILE A 231 -2.69 12.78 -10.64
N PHE A 232 -3.00 13.21 -9.40
CA PHE A 232 -4.40 13.40 -8.97
C PHE A 232 -5.12 14.52 -9.75
N ASP A 233 -4.38 15.48 -10.31
CA ASP A 233 -4.96 16.54 -11.16
C ASP A 233 -5.62 15.97 -12.42
N ASN A 234 -5.22 14.77 -12.85
CA ASN A 234 -5.81 14.05 -13.99
C ASN A 234 -7.08 13.25 -13.62
N TYR A 235 -7.45 13.19 -12.34
CA TYR A 235 -8.57 12.40 -11.82
C TYR A 235 -9.43 13.18 -10.82
N PRO A 236 -9.99 14.35 -11.19
CA PRO A 236 -10.81 15.16 -10.28
C PRO A 236 -12.10 14.46 -9.84
N ASP A 237 -12.53 13.43 -10.59
CA ASP A 237 -13.74 12.63 -10.40
C ASP A 237 -13.55 11.40 -9.49
N LEU A 238 -12.39 11.26 -8.84
CA LEU A 238 -12.06 10.13 -7.96
C LEU A 238 -13.07 9.92 -6.82
N GLY A 239 -13.67 11.00 -6.30
CA GLY A 239 -14.61 10.95 -5.18
C GLY A 239 -13.97 10.55 -3.85
N ILE A 240 -12.68 10.85 -3.67
CA ILE A 240 -11.92 10.78 -2.41
C ILE A 240 -10.94 11.94 -2.39
N ILE A 241 -10.79 12.61 -1.25
CA ILE A 241 -9.98 13.83 -1.11
C ILE A 241 -8.53 13.43 -0.80
N PRO A 242 -7.55 13.72 -1.67
CA PRO A 242 -6.15 13.47 -1.35
C PRO A 242 -5.64 14.47 -0.30
N LEU A 243 -4.81 13.99 0.64
CA LEU A 243 -4.05 14.80 1.58
C LEU A 243 -2.56 14.64 1.27
N PHE A 244 -1.98 15.67 0.66
CA PHE A 244 -0.59 15.68 0.23
C PHE A 244 0.35 16.09 1.35
N PHE A 245 1.39 15.28 1.57
CA PHE A 245 2.41 15.55 2.56
C PHE A 245 3.80 15.61 1.92
N ARG A 246 4.56 16.64 2.30
CA ARG A 246 6.01 16.72 2.07
C ARG A 246 6.75 15.77 3.00
N SER A 247 8.03 15.54 2.71
CA SER A 247 8.88 14.76 3.61
C SER A 247 9.07 15.44 4.95
N PHE A 248 8.87 14.70 6.02
CA PHE A 248 9.18 15.14 7.38
C PHE A 248 10.57 14.64 7.80
N PHE A 249 11.16 15.34 8.76
CA PHE A 249 12.38 14.99 9.48
C PHE A 249 12.27 15.46 10.93
N TYR A 250 13.06 14.88 11.83
CA TYR A 250 13.19 15.41 13.18
C TYR A 250 14.26 16.51 13.19
N CYS A 251 13.92 17.71 13.68
CA CYS A 251 14.90 18.78 13.85
C CYS A 251 15.32 18.91 15.31
N LYS A 252 16.62 18.76 15.59
CA LYS A 252 17.19 18.86 16.95
C LYS A 252 16.99 20.24 17.58
N LYS A 253 17.03 21.31 16.78
CA LYS A 253 16.83 22.69 17.25
C LYS A 253 15.35 23.01 17.49
N CYS A 254 14.44 22.51 16.65
CA CYS A 254 13.00 22.66 16.88
C CYS A 254 12.47 21.72 17.98
N GLY A 255 13.22 20.66 18.31
CA GLY A 255 12.82 19.67 19.31
C GLY A 255 11.66 18.77 18.85
N GLY A 256 11.48 18.56 17.54
CA GLY A 256 10.32 17.84 17.04
C GLY A 256 10.35 17.52 15.55
N VAL A 257 9.30 16.82 15.12
CA VAL A 257 9.09 16.46 13.71
C VAL A 257 8.55 17.65 12.94
N VAL A 258 9.23 18.03 11.87
CA VAL A 258 8.97 19.20 11.03
C VAL A 258 9.28 18.86 9.57
N ASN A 259 9.06 19.79 8.64
CA ASN A 259 9.45 19.65 7.23
C ASN A 259 10.09 20.95 6.71
N GLU A 260 10.53 20.98 5.46
CA GLU A 260 11.23 22.14 4.90
C GLU A 260 10.37 23.41 4.80
N LYS A 261 9.03 23.31 4.92
CA LYS A 261 8.13 24.47 4.88
C LYS A 261 8.10 25.24 6.20
N ILE A 262 8.39 24.58 7.33
CA ILE A 262 8.20 25.13 8.68
C ILE A 262 9.48 25.12 9.54
N CYS A 263 10.61 24.68 8.99
CA CYS A 263 11.89 24.62 9.70
C CYS A 263 12.99 25.32 8.89
N PRO A 264 13.60 26.41 9.40
CA PRO A 264 14.66 27.13 8.69
C PRO A 264 16.06 26.53 8.91
N HIS A 265 16.22 25.55 9.80
CA HIS A 265 17.54 25.02 10.16
C HIS A 265 18.12 24.11 9.07
N GLU A 266 19.45 24.17 8.91
CA GLU A 266 20.22 23.36 7.95
C GLU A 266 20.23 21.86 8.25
N GLU A 267 20.67 21.05 7.27
CA GLU A 267 20.65 19.58 7.28
C GLU A 267 21.39 18.96 8.48
N GLU A 268 22.42 19.63 8.99
CA GLU A 268 23.20 19.19 10.19
C GLU A 268 22.33 19.07 11.45
N HIS A 269 21.24 19.82 11.52
CA HIS A 269 20.27 19.77 12.63
C HIS A 269 19.10 18.83 12.35
N ARG A 270 19.03 18.22 11.17
CA ARG A 270 17.94 17.37 10.72
C ARG A 270 18.32 15.90 10.85
N ILE A 271 17.35 15.09 11.23
CA ILE A 271 17.44 13.63 11.26
C ILE A 271 16.34 13.13 10.33
N SER A 272 16.75 12.62 9.17
CA SER A 272 15.82 12.07 8.18
C SER A 272 15.30 10.69 8.61
N PHE A 273 14.02 10.41 8.33
CA PHE A 273 13.39 9.10 8.57
C PHE A 273 13.77 8.09 7.49
N SER A 274 15.08 7.85 7.30
CA SER A 274 15.58 6.90 6.31
C SER A 274 15.25 5.46 6.70
N GLY A 275 14.37 4.82 5.93
CA GLY A 275 14.04 3.40 6.11
C GLY A 275 15.27 2.49 6.00
N THR A 276 16.24 2.81 5.14
CA THR A 276 17.50 2.06 5.03
C THR A 276 18.32 2.14 6.31
N LYS A 277 18.44 3.34 6.91
CA LYS A 277 19.18 3.51 8.18
C LYS A 277 18.48 2.79 9.33
N ILE A 278 17.16 2.91 9.41
CA ILE A 278 16.36 2.23 10.44
C ILE A 278 16.50 0.70 10.32
N ARG A 279 16.41 0.15 9.10
CA ARG A 279 16.60 -1.28 8.86
C ARG A 279 17.99 -1.76 9.23
N ALA A 280 19.05 -1.02 8.87
CA ALA A 280 20.41 -1.38 9.22
C ALA A 280 20.60 -1.50 10.75
N LEU A 281 20.10 -0.52 11.51
CA LEU A 281 20.13 -0.58 12.98
C LEU A 281 19.40 -1.81 13.52
N LEU A 282 18.19 -2.09 13.02
CA LEU A 282 17.39 -3.23 13.47
C LEU A 282 18.02 -4.58 13.09
N MET A 283 18.67 -4.68 11.92
CA MET A 283 19.42 -5.87 11.50
C MET A 283 20.64 -6.13 12.38
N GLU A 284 21.27 -5.08 12.90
CA GLU A 284 22.38 -5.16 13.86
C GLU A 284 21.90 -5.42 15.30
N GLY A 285 20.60 -5.60 15.54
CA GLY A 285 20.03 -5.75 16.88
C GLY A 285 20.05 -4.45 17.70
N LYS A 286 20.32 -3.30 17.07
CA LYS A 286 20.36 -1.99 17.72
C LYS A 286 18.99 -1.32 17.70
N ILE A 287 18.63 -0.72 18.82
CA ILE A 287 17.40 0.07 18.95
C ILE A 287 17.60 1.42 18.21
N PRO A 288 16.78 1.75 17.19
CA PRO A 288 16.84 3.07 16.58
C PRO A 288 16.60 4.18 17.61
N PRO A 289 17.25 5.34 17.47
CA PRO A 289 17.09 6.44 18.40
C PRO A 289 15.62 6.91 18.48
N PRO A 290 15.18 7.45 19.62
CA PRO A 290 13.80 7.91 19.83
C PRO A 290 13.33 8.93 18.79
N GLU A 291 14.24 9.73 18.23
CA GLU A 291 13.99 10.69 17.16
C GLU A 291 13.65 10.03 15.82
N LEU A 292 13.86 8.72 15.67
CA LEU A 292 13.48 7.95 14.48
C LEU A 292 12.27 7.04 14.74
N MET A 293 12.26 6.31 15.86
CA MET A 293 11.25 5.30 16.14
C MET A 293 10.92 5.26 17.63
N ARG A 294 9.66 5.02 17.97
CA ARG A 294 9.25 4.83 19.36
C ARG A 294 10.00 3.64 19.99
N PRO A 295 10.59 3.77 21.19
CA PRO A 295 11.36 2.70 21.82
C PRO A 295 10.58 1.39 21.97
N GLU A 296 9.27 1.44 22.27
CA GLU A 296 8.41 0.26 22.42
C GLU A 296 8.22 -0.45 21.08
N VAL A 297 8.08 0.31 19.99
CA VAL A 297 7.96 -0.23 18.63
C VAL A 297 9.28 -0.85 18.19
N ALA A 298 10.41 -0.19 18.47
CA ALA A 298 11.73 -0.75 18.17
C ALA A 298 11.97 -2.05 18.93
N LYS A 299 11.67 -2.06 20.24
CA LYS A 299 11.85 -3.23 21.11
C LYS A 299 11.04 -4.43 20.61
N VAL A 300 9.76 -4.24 20.26
CA VAL A 300 8.94 -5.35 19.79
C VAL A 300 9.44 -5.93 18.47
N ILE A 301 10.06 -5.12 17.61
CA ILE A 301 10.66 -5.61 16.35
C ILE A 301 11.92 -6.44 16.65
N THR A 302 12.76 -6.00 17.59
CA THR A 302 14.00 -6.71 17.95
C THR A 302 13.78 -8.02 18.71
N GLU A 303 12.56 -8.25 19.23
CA GLU A 303 12.17 -9.52 19.86
C GLU A 303 11.91 -10.65 18.84
N PHE A 304 11.83 -10.33 17.54
CA PHE A 304 11.72 -11.36 16.49
C PHE A 304 13.11 -11.85 16.07
N ASP A 305 13.32 -13.17 16.09
CA ASP A 305 14.59 -13.79 15.67
C ASP A 305 14.99 -13.46 14.22
N ASN A 306 14.00 -13.41 13.31
CA ASN A 306 14.21 -13.02 11.93
C ASN A 306 13.06 -12.10 11.47
N PRO A 307 13.20 -10.76 11.58
CA PRO A 307 12.12 -9.84 11.27
C PRO A 307 11.97 -9.53 9.77
N PHE A 308 12.87 -10.03 8.92
CA PHE A 308 12.93 -9.72 7.48
C PHE A 308 12.65 -10.96 6.61
N VAL A 309 12.17 -10.71 5.38
CA VAL A 309 12.01 -11.71 4.31
C VAL A 309 13.34 -11.99 3.61
#